data_AF-A0A815PVH4-F1
#
_entry.id   AF-A0A815PVH4-F1
#
_cell.length_a   1.000
_cell.length_b   1.000
_cell.length_c   1.000
_cell.angle_alpha   90.00
_cell.angle_beta   90.00
_cell.angle_gamma   90.00
#
_symmetry.space_group_name_H-M   'P 1'
#
loop_
_entity.id
_entity.type
_entity.pdbx_description
1 polymer ?
#
loop_
_entity_poly.entity_id
_entity_poly.type
_entity_poly.pdbx_seq_one_letter_code
_entity_poly.pdbx_strand_id
1 'polypeptide(L)'
;MLSVNIIAFIICKFPSTLVLIYQQITQYEEKSSDQQLIEQLILQLTFFWYFIDNGIDCYTNILVSKTFRTELKRIFVDVYHTCIRHRN
;
A
#
# COMPACT_ATOMS: atom_id res chain seq x y z
N MET A 1 -1.17 -12.32 11.19
CA MET A 1 -0.61 -10.98 10.90
C MET A 1 0.57 -11.09 9.95
N LEU A 2 1.66 -11.77 10.32
CA LEU A 2 2.83 -11.97 9.43
C LEU A 2 2.46 -12.53 8.04
N SER A 3 1.70 -13.63 7.98
CA SER A 3 1.30 -14.23 6.70
C SER A 3 0.43 -13.31 5.83
N VAL A 4 -0.42 -12.47 6.45
CA VAL A 4 -1.26 -11.51 5.72
C VAL A 4 -0.40 -10.41 5.12
N ASN A 5 0.57 -9.89 5.88
CA ASN A 5 1.51 -8.88 5.39
C ASN A 5 2.39 -9.42 4.26
N ILE A 6 2.86 -10.67 4.36
CA ILE A 6 3.63 -11.31 3.28
C ILE A 6 2.79 -11.45 2.01
N ILE A 7 1.52 -11.87 2.13
CA ILE A 7 0.62 -12.00 0.97
C ILE A 7 0.34 -10.63 0.34
N ALA A 8 0.03 -9.61 1.16
CA ALA A 8 -0.20 -8.25 0.70
C ALA A 8 1.03 -7.68 -0.03
N PHE A 9 2.21 -7.86 0.55
CA PHE A 9 3.48 -7.46 -0.06
C PHE A 9 3.68 -8.12 -1.43
N ILE A 10 3.52 -9.44 -1.54
CA ILE A 10 3.70 -10.15 -2.80
C ILE A 10 2.72 -9.63 -3.86
N ILE A 11 1.43 -9.49 -3.52
CA ILE A 11 0.40 -9.03 -4.46
C ILE A 11 0.65 -7.57 -4.90
N CYS A 12 1.13 -6.70 -4.00
CA CYS A 12 1.38 -5.30 -4.33
C CYS A 12 2.66 -5.08 -5.12
N LYS A 13 3.71 -5.88 -4.87
CA LYS A 13 5.02 -5.68 -5.51
C LYS A 13 5.14 -6.45 -6.83
N PHE A 14 4.53 -7.62 -6.94
CA PHE A 14 4.68 -8.52 -8.09
C PHE A 14 4.36 -7.87 -9.46
N PRO A 15 3.27 -7.10 -9.64
CA PRO A 15 2.96 -6.47 -10.92
C PRO A 15 4.04 -5.49 -11.39
N SER A 16 4.58 -4.68 -10.47
CA SER A 16 5.64 -3.73 -10.80
C SER A 16 6.92 -4.43 -11.26
N THR A 17 7.28 -5.55 -10.61
CA THR A 17 8.43 -6.36 -11.00
C THR A 17 8.27 -6.93 -12.40
N LEU A 18 7.07 -7.43 -12.74
CA LEU A 18 6.79 -7.95 -14.09
C LEU A 18 6.94 -6.88 -15.17
N VAL A 19 6.40 -5.67 -14.92
CA VAL A 19 6.49 -4.55 -15.88
C VAL A 19 7.95 -4.12 -16.08
N LEU A 20 8.73 -4.01 -15.01
CA LEU A 20 10.15 -3.66 -15.10
C LEU A 20 10.97 -4.71 -15.85
N ILE A 21 10.71 -6.00 -15.60
CA ILE A 21 11.36 -7.08 -16.35
C ILE A 21 10.99 -7.01 -17.84
N TYR A 22 9.71 -6.79 -18.15
CA TYR A 22 9.25 -6.63 -19.53
C TYR A 22 9.95 -5.46 -20.24
N GLN A 23 10.06 -4.31 -19.57
CA GLN A 23 10.78 -3.14 -20.11
C GLN A 23 12.26 -3.44 -20.33
N GLN A 24 12.90 -4.17 -19.43
CA GLN A 24 14.32 -4.55 -19.56
C GLN A 24 14.56 -5.49 -20.75
N ILE A 25 13.65 -6.45 -20.96
CA ILE A 25 13.74 -7.40 -22.08
C ILE A 25 13.53 -6.69 -23.42
N THR A 26 12.56 -5.77 -23.48
CA THR A 26 12.14 -5.09 -24.73
C THR A 26 12.85 -3.76 -24.98
N GLN A 27 13.90 -3.43 -24.21
CA GLN A 27 14.55 -2.11 -24.26
C GLN A 27 15.19 -1.76 -25.61
N TYR A 28 15.55 -2.76 -26.41
CA TYR A 28 16.19 -2.59 -27.72
C TYR A 28 15.22 -2.79 -28.89
N GLU A 29 13.96 -3.10 -28.63
CA GLU A 29 12.95 -3.23 -29.68
C GLU A 29 12.46 -1.85 -30.11
N GLU A 30 12.27 -1.66 -31.42
CA GLU A 30 11.70 -0.43 -31.97
C GLU A 30 10.20 -0.42 -31.68
N LYS A 31 9.75 0.49 -30.81
CA LYS A 31 8.35 0.58 -30.36
C LYS A 31 7.65 1.73 -31.05
N SER A 32 6.41 1.51 -31.46
CA SER A 32 5.55 2.59 -31.94
C SER A 32 5.20 3.57 -30.81
N SER A 33 4.85 4.81 -31.16
CA SER A 33 4.46 5.84 -30.20
C SER A 33 3.27 5.39 -29.33
N ASP A 34 2.28 4.71 -29.93
CA ASP A 34 1.11 4.21 -29.20
C ASP A 34 1.50 3.14 -28.18
N GLN A 35 2.42 2.25 -28.55
CA GLN A 35 2.92 1.20 -27.65
C GLN A 35 3.68 1.81 -26.47
N GLN A 36 4.49 2.85 -26.71
CA GLN A 36 5.19 3.57 -25.63
C GLN A 36 4.21 4.24 -24.65
N LEU A 37 3.12 4.85 -25.15
CA LEU A 37 2.09 5.45 -24.30
C LEU A 37 1.38 4.42 -23.43
N ILE A 38 1.02 3.27 -24.02
CA ILE A 38 0.38 2.17 -23.28
C ILE A 38 1.32 1.62 -22.20
N GLU A 39 2.60 1.41 -22.53
CA GLU A 39 3.59 0.94 -21.55
C GLU A 39 3.78 1.92 -20.40
N GLN A 40 3.85 3.24 -20.68
CA GLN A 40 3.92 4.26 -19.64
C GLN A 40 2.67 4.27 -18.76
N LEU A 41 1.49 4.13 -19.34
CA LEU A 41 0.23 4.05 -18.57
C LEU A 41 0.24 2.84 -17.63
N ILE A 42 0.63 1.66 -18.14
CA ILE A 42 0.74 0.42 -17.34
C ILE A 42 1.77 0.59 -16.23
N LEU A 43 2.90 1.25 -16.51
CA LEU A 43 3.93 1.55 -15.51
C LEU A 43 3.39 2.45 -14.39
N GLN A 44 2.67 3.51 -14.74
CA GLN A 44 2.07 4.42 -13.74
C GLN A 44 1.03 3.70 -12.86
N LEU A 45 0.16 2.88 -13.47
CA LEU A 45 -0.83 2.09 -12.72
C LEU A 45 -0.17 1.07 -11.78
N THR A 46 0.90 0.41 -12.23
CA THR A 46 1.63 -0.55 -11.40
C THR A 46 2.43 0.12 -10.29
N PHE A 47 2.98 1.31 -10.50
CA PHE A 47 3.58 2.09 -9.41
C PHE A 47 2.53 2.58 -8.41
N PHE A 48 1.37 3.06 -8.87
CA PHE A 48 0.28 3.40 -7.97
C PHE A 48 -0.10 2.20 -7.10
N TRP A 49 -0.26 1.02 -7.70
CA TRP A 49 -0.51 -0.23 -6.98
C TRP A 49 0.59 -0.59 -5.98
N TYR A 50 1.86 -0.42 -6.36
CA TYR A 50 3.02 -0.66 -5.50
C TYR A 50 2.98 0.16 -4.20
N PHE A 51 2.46 1.38 -4.25
CA PHE A 51 2.38 2.29 -3.09
C PHE A 51 1.21 1.98 -2.16
N ILE A 52 0.16 1.29 -2.63
CA ILE A 52 -0.98 0.91 -1.80
C ILE A 52 -0.54 0.06 -0.59
N ASP A 53 0.47 -0.79 -0.78
CA ASP A 53 1.07 -1.63 0.28
C ASP A 53 1.44 -0.84 1.54
N ASN A 54 1.99 0.37 1.37
CA ASN A 54 2.41 1.23 2.47
C ASN A 54 1.23 1.69 3.35
N GLY A 55 0.01 1.72 2.80
CA GLY A 55 -1.20 2.06 3.55
C GLY A 55 -1.88 0.84 4.17
N ILE A 56 -1.72 -0.34 3.58
CA ILE A 56 -2.41 -1.58 4.00
C ILE A 56 -2.02 -2.01 5.42
N ASP A 57 -0.78 -1.78 5.86
CA ASP A 57 -0.32 -2.20 7.18
C ASP A 57 -1.14 -1.60 8.33
N CYS A 58 -1.53 -0.33 8.22
CA CYS A 58 -2.41 0.32 9.21
C CYS A 58 -3.78 -0.36 9.27
N TYR A 59 -4.39 -0.67 8.12
CA TYR A 59 -5.67 -1.36 8.06
C TYR A 59 -5.56 -2.78 8.60
N THR A 60 -4.48 -3.48 8.28
CA THR A 60 -4.24 -4.85 8.73
C THR A 60 -4.07 -4.92 10.25
N ASN A 61 -3.39 -3.93 10.84
CA ASN A 61 -3.27 -3.80 12.30
C ASN A 61 -4.62 -3.58 12.98
N ILE A 62 -5.46 -2.69 12.44
CA ILE A 62 -6.82 -2.44 12.97
C ILE A 62 -7.70 -3.70 12.84
N LEU A 63 -7.62 -4.41 11.72
CA LEU A 63 -8.52 -5.54 11.41
C LEU A 63 -8.11 -6.84 12.11
N VAL A 64 -6.81 -7.11 12.25
CA VAL A 64 -6.32 -8.41 12.73
C VAL A 64 -5.93 -8.37 14.21
N SER A 65 -5.37 -7.26 14.71
CA SER A 65 -4.86 -7.20 16.08
C SER A 65 -5.92 -6.72 17.07
N LYS A 66 -6.39 -7.63 17.94
CA LYS A 66 -7.25 -7.27 19.09
C LYS A 66 -6.54 -6.31 20.04
N THR A 67 -5.25 -6.54 20.32
CA THR A 67 -4.44 -5.70 21.20
C THR A 67 -4.33 -4.27 20.66
N PHE A 68 -4.05 -4.13 19.36
CA PHE A 68 -3.95 -2.82 18.72
C PHE A 68 -5.28 -2.05 18.84
N ARG A 69 -6.42 -2.70 18.56
CA ARG A 69 -7.74 -2.08 18.74
C ARG A 69 -8.02 -1.63 20.16
N THR A 70 -7.62 -2.41 21.16
CA THR A 70 -7.84 -2.08 22.57
C THR A 70 -7.03 -0.86 22.98
N GLU A 71 -5.75 -0.80 22.62
CA GLU A 71 -4.90 0.36 22.92
C GLU A 71 -5.36 1.62 22.18
N LEU A 72 -5.76 1.47 20.92
CA LEU A 72 -6.28 2.59 20.11
C LEU A 72 -7.57 3.16 20.73
N LYS A 73 -8.48 2.30 21.22
CA LYS A 73 -9.67 2.73 21.98
C LYS A 73 -9.30 3.43 23.28
N ARG A 74 -8.31 2.92 24.03
CA ARG A 74 -7.86 3.54 25.29
C ARG A 74 -7.35 4.96 25.04
N ILE A 75 -6.51 5.14 24.02
CA ILE A 75 -5.99 6.46 23.63
C ILE A 75 -7.14 7.43 23.28
N PHE A 76 -8.14 7.00 22.51
CA PHE A 76 -9.29 7.86 22.20
C PHE A 76 -10.07 8.29 23.43
N VAL A 77 -10.29 7.38 24.39
CA VAL A 77 -10.98 7.67 25.65
C VAL A 77 -10.15 8.65 26.51
N ASP A 78 -8.85 8.44 26.61
CA ASP A 78 -7.96 9.33 27.38
C ASP A 78 -7.90 10.75 26.78
N VAL A 79 -7.81 10.86 25.45
CA VAL A 79 -7.86 12.16 24.75
C VAL A 79 -9.20 12.85 24.99
N TYR A 80 -10.31 12.12 24.90
CA TYR A 80 -11.64 12.66 25.16
C TYR A 80 -11.78 13.21 26.58
N HIS A 81 -11.32 12.46 27.58
CA HIS A 81 -11.32 12.91 28.98
C HIS A 81 -10.41 14.12 29.20
N THR A 82 -9.24 14.16 28.55
CA THR A 82 -8.29 15.28 28.66
C THR A 82 -8.86 16.57 28.04
N CYS A 83 -9.51 16.46 26.88
CA CYS A 83 -10.17 17.60 26.22
C CYS A 83 -11.37 18.15 27.02
N ILE A 84 -12.17 17.29 27.66
CA ILE A 84 -13.27 17.74 28.52
C ILE A 84 -12.74 18.42 29.78
N ARG A 85 -11.67 17.89 30.37
CA ARG A 85 -11.08 18.43 31.61
C ARG A 85 -10.45 19.81 31.43
N HIS A 86 -10.00 20.15 30.23
CA HIS A 86 -9.49 21.50 29.90
C HIS A 86 -10.59 22.49 29.48
N ARG A 87 -11.84 22.04 29.33
CA ARG A 87 -12.98 22.89 28.92
C ARG A 87 -13.80 23.43 30.11
N ASN A 88 -13.62 22.86 31.30
CA ASN A 88 -14.18 23.32 32.58
C ASN A 88 -13.09 24.00 33.41
#